data_AF-A0A661VZ38-F1
#
_entry.id   AF-A0A661VZ38-F1
#
_cell.length_a   1.000
_cell.length_b   1.000
_cell.length_c   1.000
_cell.angle_alpha   90.00
_cell.angle_beta   90.00
_cell.angle_gamma   90.00
#
_symmetry.space_group_name_H-M   'P 1'
#
loop_
_entity.id
_entity.type
_entity.pdbx_description
1 polymer ?
#
loop_
_entity_poly.entity_id
_entity_poly.type
_entity_poly.pdbx_seq_one_letter_code
_entity_poly.pdbx_strand_id
1 'polypeptide(L)'
;MEELLCSFQPDLQRKPAQAALHRVWHRTWEDYGSDLLHCYDVPGLPPDNLGLESLFGRLRRHQRRVSGRKSTRELRDFGQYQVLFLAQSEEELGEQIRQVPLEEYRKNRQRLEKAEAPRRLLQRLHRNPLATLRGLLQQHAA
;
A
#
# COMPACT_ATOMS: atom_id res chain seq x y z
N MET A 1 5.36 32.34 -5.08
CA MET A 1 4.02 31.79 -5.42
C MET A 1 2.91 32.82 -5.19
N GLU A 2 2.93 33.53 -4.06
CA GLU A 2 1.99 34.63 -3.77
C GLU A 2 1.92 35.67 -4.89
N GLU A 3 3.06 36.08 -5.45
CA GLU A 3 3.11 37.01 -6.60
C GLU A 3 2.36 36.48 -7.85
N LEU A 4 2.37 35.17 -8.06
CA LEU A 4 1.68 34.51 -9.17
C LEU A 4 0.16 34.45 -8.95
N LEU A 5 -0.27 34.27 -7.69
CA LEU A 5 -1.68 34.38 -7.31
C LEU A 5 -2.19 35.81 -7.48
N CYS A 6 -1.42 36.81 -7.01
CA CYS A 6 -1.79 38.22 -7.14
C CYS A 6 -1.82 38.71 -8.59
N SER A 7 -0.98 38.15 -9.47
CA SER A 7 -0.94 38.54 -10.90
C SER A 7 -2.00 37.84 -11.76
N PHE A 8 -2.61 36.75 -11.27
CA PHE A 8 -3.70 36.07 -11.99
C PHE A 8 -5.04 36.76 -11.76
N GLN A 9 -5.51 37.53 -12.76
CA GLN A 9 -6.78 38.26 -12.73
C GLN A 9 -7.83 37.62 -13.67
N PRO A 10 -8.56 36.59 -13.22
CA PRO A 10 -9.54 35.88 -14.05
C PRO A 10 -10.84 36.68 -14.24
N ASP A 11 -11.50 36.48 -15.38
CA ASP A 11 -12.88 36.92 -15.56
C ASP A 11 -13.83 35.88 -14.95
N LEU A 12 -14.19 36.08 -13.69
CA LEU A 12 -14.98 35.14 -12.91
C LEU A 12 -16.41 34.93 -13.45
N GLN A 13 -16.93 35.88 -14.23
CA GLN A 13 -18.31 35.82 -14.74
C GLN A 13 -18.38 35.15 -16.11
N ARG A 14 -17.41 35.42 -17.00
CA ARG A 14 -17.48 34.98 -18.39
C ARG A 14 -16.64 33.73 -18.67
N LYS A 15 -15.74 33.35 -17.75
CA LYS A 15 -14.84 32.22 -17.92
C LYS A 15 -14.90 31.26 -16.72
N PRO A 16 -15.87 30.32 -16.69
CA PRO A 16 -16.10 29.45 -15.53
C PRO A 16 -14.88 28.57 -15.19
N ALA A 17 -14.09 28.16 -16.18
CA ALA A 17 -12.86 27.41 -15.95
C ALA A 17 -11.80 28.24 -15.18
N GLN A 18 -11.69 29.54 -15.48
CA GLN A 18 -10.79 30.44 -14.76
C GLN A 18 -11.28 30.69 -13.33
N ALA A 19 -12.60 30.84 -13.15
CA ALA A 19 -13.20 30.99 -11.83
C ALA A 19 -12.97 29.75 -10.95
N ALA A 20 -13.13 28.55 -11.52
CA ALA A 20 -12.88 27.29 -10.82
C ALA A 20 -11.41 27.14 -10.42
N LEU A 21 -10.49 27.41 -11.37
CA LEU A 21 -9.05 27.37 -11.10
C LEU A 21 -8.66 28.36 -10.01
N HIS A 22 -9.09 29.62 -10.11
CA HIS A 22 -8.79 30.66 -9.12
C HIS A 22 -9.25 30.26 -7.72
N ARG A 23 -10.48 29.75 -7.60
CA ARG A 23 -11.04 29.31 -6.31
C ARG A 23 -10.26 28.15 -5.72
N VAL A 24 -9.97 27.13 -6.52
CA VAL A 24 -9.24 25.93 -6.05
C VAL A 24 -7.80 26.29 -5.71
N TRP A 25 -7.13 27.09 -6.53
CA TRP A 25 -5.75 27.50 -6.31
C TRP A 25 -5.62 28.33 -5.03
N HIS A 26 -6.43 29.38 -4.84
CA HIS A 26 -6.41 30.17 -3.61
C HIS A 26 -6.63 29.31 -2.37
N ARG A 27 -7.69 28.49 -2.38
CA ARG A 27 -7.99 27.60 -1.26
C ARG A 27 -6.84 26.64 -0.96
N THR A 28 -6.28 26.02 -2.00
CA THR A 28 -5.18 25.05 -1.84
C THR A 28 -3.93 25.73 -1.28
N TRP A 29 -3.65 26.97 -1.70
CA TRP A 29 -2.54 27.75 -1.18
C TRP A 29 -2.76 28.23 0.26
N GLU A 30 -3.97 28.64 0.61
CA GLU A 30 -4.33 29.00 1.99
C GLU A 30 -4.26 27.79 2.94
N ASP A 31 -4.79 26.64 2.51
CA ASP A 31 -4.88 25.43 3.35
C ASP A 31 -3.52 24.71 3.47
N TYR A 32 -2.70 24.70 2.42
CA TYR A 32 -1.52 23.83 2.32
C TYR A 32 -0.24 24.52 1.83
N GLY A 33 -0.28 25.82 1.49
CA GLY A 33 0.81 26.52 0.81
C GLY A 33 2.14 26.51 1.57
N SER A 34 2.08 26.58 2.91
CA SER A 34 3.27 26.48 3.78
C SER A 34 4.02 25.16 3.64
N ASP A 35 3.31 24.09 3.31
CA ASP A 35 3.83 22.71 3.37
C ASP A 35 4.06 22.12 1.97
N LEU A 36 3.43 22.70 0.94
CA LEU A 36 3.42 22.19 -0.44
C LEU A 36 4.78 22.22 -1.14
N LEU A 37 5.63 23.19 -0.80
CA LEU A 37 6.87 23.48 -1.55
C LEU A 37 8.16 23.09 -0.81
N HIS A 38 8.05 22.41 0.33
CA HIS A 38 9.21 22.06 1.17
C HIS A 38 10.21 21.13 0.46
N CYS A 39 9.78 20.45 -0.61
CA CYS A 39 10.65 19.68 -1.50
C CYS A 39 11.74 20.51 -2.20
N TYR A 40 11.56 21.83 -2.32
CA TYR A 40 12.58 22.72 -2.87
C TYR A 40 13.57 23.23 -1.82
N ASP A 41 13.17 23.22 -0.55
CA ASP A 41 14.02 23.69 0.56
C ASP A 41 14.96 22.58 1.09
N VAL A 42 14.54 21.32 0.98
CA VAL A 42 15.28 20.15 1.50
C VAL A 42 16.07 19.47 0.38
N PRO A 43 17.42 19.52 0.40
CA PRO A 43 18.24 18.84 -0.59
C PRO A 43 17.96 17.33 -0.63
N GLY A 44 17.63 16.81 -1.81
CA GLY A 44 17.37 15.39 -2.03
C GLY A 44 15.93 14.94 -1.80
N LEU A 45 15.02 15.81 -1.35
CA LEU A 45 13.60 15.51 -1.33
C LEU A 45 13.03 15.62 -2.76
N PRO A 46 12.39 14.57 -3.32
CA PRO A 46 11.85 14.65 -4.67
C PRO A 46 10.76 15.73 -4.79
N PRO A 47 10.70 16.46 -5.91
CA PRO A 47 9.70 17.51 -6.13
C PRO A 47 8.29 16.95 -6.34
N ASP A 48 8.16 15.65 -6.64
CA ASP A 48 6.91 14.96 -6.87
C ASP A 48 6.90 13.57 -6.23
N ASN A 49 5.73 12.94 -6.21
CA ASN A 49 5.54 11.60 -5.66
C ASN A 49 5.54 10.50 -6.74
N LEU A 50 5.88 10.79 -8.00
CA LEU A 50 5.67 9.87 -9.13
C LEU A 50 6.41 8.54 -8.93
N GLY A 51 7.59 8.60 -8.31
CA GLY A 51 8.35 7.41 -7.94
C GLY A 51 7.59 6.50 -6.97
N LEU A 52 6.95 7.08 -5.95
CA LEU A 52 6.13 6.35 -4.97
C LEU A 52 4.86 5.79 -5.62
N GLU A 53 4.19 6.57 -6.47
CA GLU A 53 3.00 6.11 -7.19
C GLU A 53 3.31 4.94 -8.12
N SER A 54 4.43 5.02 -8.85
CA SER A 54 4.94 3.95 -9.71
C SER A 54 5.28 2.70 -8.92
N LEU A 55 5.95 2.85 -7.76
CA LEU A 55 6.25 1.75 -6.84
C LEU A 55 4.97 1.06 -6.37
N PHE A 56 4.00 1.80 -5.82
CA PHE A 56 2.74 1.21 -5.37
C PHE A 56 1.93 0.61 -6.52
N GLY A 57 2.01 1.20 -7.71
CA GLY A 57 1.44 0.65 -8.94
C GLY A 57 2.05 -0.71 -9.30
N ARG A 58 3.37 -0.87 -9.19
CA ARG A 58 4.06 -2.17 -9.39
C ARG A 58 3.60 -3.21 -8.36
N LEU A 59 3.57 -2.86 -7.07
CA LEU A 59 3.13 -3.78 -6.01
C LEU A 59 1.69 -4.27 -6.23
N ARG A 60 0.76 -3.37 -6.54
CA ARG A 60 -0.64 -3.74 -6.86
C ARG A 60 -0.76 -4.66 -8.06
N ARG A 61 0.03 -4.41 -9.12
CA ARG A 61 0.06 -5.28 -10.30
C ARG A 61 0.63 -6.65 -9.96
N HIS A 62 1.72 -6.71 -9.22
CA HIS A 62 2.35 -7.96 -8.80
C HIS A 62 1.40 -8.79 -7.92
N GLN A 63 0.80 -8.19 -6.90
CA GLN A 63 -0.18 -8.87 -6.03
C GLN A 63 -1.36 -9.43 -6.81
N ARG A 64 -1.86 -8.70 -7.82
CA ARG A 64 -2.94 -9.19 -8.70
C ARG A 64 -2.49 -10.36 -9.55
N ARG A 65 -1.26 -10.37 -10.06
CA ARG A 65 -0.72 -11.52 -10.82
C ARG A 65 -0.61 -12.77 -9.95
N VAL A 66 -0.17 -12.63 -8.70
CA VAL A 66 -0.01 -13.77 -7.78
C VAL A 66 -1.37 -14.30 -7.29
N SER A 67 -2.27 -13.41 -6.87
CA SER A 67 -3.53 -13.80 -6.23
C SER A 67 -4.74 -13.91 -7.16
N GLY A 68 -4.65 -13.34 -8.36
CA GLY A 68 -5.78 -13.16 -9.29
C GLY A 68 -6.83 -12.13 -8.82
N ARG A 69 -6.64 -11.46 -7.67
CA ARG A 69 -7.65 -10.59 -7.05
C ARG A 69 -7.34 -9.11 -7.27
N LYS A 70 -8.40 -8.31 -7.43
CA LYS A 70 -8.30 -6.83 -7.46
C LYS A 70 -8.00 -6.23 -6.09
N SER A 71 -8.30 -6.97 -5.01
CA SER A 71 -8.09 -6.58 -3.61
C SER A 71 -6.64 -6.13 -3.34
N THR A 72 -6.49 -5.08 -2.54
CA THR A 72 -5.21 -4.62 -1.98
C THR A 72 -5.05 -4.97 -0.51
N ARG A 73 -5.99 -5.74 0.07
CA ARG A 73 -5.98 -6.12 1.49
C ARG A 73 -4.68 -6.83 1.87
N GLU A 74 -4.19 -7.71 1.01
CA GLU A 74 -2.96 -8.46 1.19
C GLU A 74 -1.72 -7.54 1.23
N LEU A 75 -1.74 -6.43 0.48
CA LEU A 75 -0.68 -5.41 0.53
C LEU A 75 -0.73 -4.58 1.81
N ARG A 76 -1.88 -4.47 2.48
CA ARG A 76 -1.93 -3.82 3.79
C ARG A 76 -1.16 -4.62 4.84
N ASP A 77 -1.29 -5.94 4.79
CA ASP A 77 -0.70 -6.83 5.79
C ASP A 77 0.79 -7.12 5.49
N PHE A 78 1.15 -7.27 4.22
CA PHE A 78 2.52 -7.70 3.82
C PHE A 78 3.27 -6.72 2.91
N GLY A 79 2.63 -5.64 2.45
CA GLY A 79 3.21 -4.74 1.45
C GLY A 79 4.48 -4.04 1.90
N GLN A 80 4.61 -3.74 3.21
CA GLN A 80 5.83 -3.14 3.78
C GLN A 80 7.08 -4.01 3.54
N TYR A 81 6.93 -5.34 3.62
CA TYR A 81 8.03 -6.25 3.34
C TYR A 81 8.27 -6.41 1.84
N GLN A 82 7.20 -6.39 1.02
CA GLN A 82 7.36 -6.44 -0.43
C GLN A 82 8.16 -5.26 -0.97
N VAL A 83 8.06 -4.06 -0.37
CA VAL A 83 8.89 -2.91 -0.75
C VAL A 83 10.38 -3.18 -0.54
N LEU A 84 10.73 -3.87 0.56
CA LEU A 84 12.12 -4.15 0.92
C LEU A 84 12.73 -5.32 0.12
N PHE A 85 11.90 -6.26 -0.33
CA PHE A 85 12.31 -7.48 -1.05
C PHE A 85 11.75 -7.49 -2.47
N LEU A 86 11.85 -6.35 -3.17
CA LEU A 86 11.62 -6.29 -4.60
C LEU A 86 12.84 -6.85 -5.31
N ALA A 87 12.67 -7.97 -6.02
CA ALA A 87 13.65 -8.50 -6.96
C ALA A 87 13.19 -8.21 -8.39
N GLN A 88 14.09 -7.72 -9.23
CA GLN A 88 13.85 -7.44 -10.65
C GLN A 88 14.31 -8.59 -11.55
N SER A 89 15.13 -9.51 -11.05
CA SER A 89 15.53 -10.73 -11.74
C SER A 89 15.43 -11.97 -10.84
N GLU A 90 15.52 -13.14 -11.45
CA GLU A 90 15.54 -14.41 -10.72
C GLU A 90 16.82 -14.56 -9.90
N GLU A 91 17.96 -14.10 -10.42
CA GLU A 91 19.24 -14.11 -9.72
C GLU A 91 19.18 -13.27 -8.44
N GLU A 92 18.66 -12.04 -8.54
CA GLU A 92 18.49 -11.14 -7.41
C GLU A 92 17.56 -11.74 -6.36
N LEU A 93 16.45 -12.36 -6.78
CA LEU A 93 15.55 -13.05 -5.87
C LEU A 93 16.26 -14.21 -5.14
N GLY A 94 17.07 -14.97 -5.88
CA GLY A 94 17.87 -16.06 -5.32
C GLY A 94 18.87 -15.57 -4.27
N GLU A 95 19.55 -14.45 -4.52
CA GLU A 95 20.45 -13.81 -3.56
C GLU A 95 19.71 -13.35 -2.31
N GLN A 96 18.57 -12.66 -2.47
CA GLN A 96 17.75 -12.20 -1.34
C GLN A 96 17.26 -13.36 -0.47
N ILE A 97 16.81 -14.47 -1.08
CA ILE A 97 16.35 -15.66 -0.33
C ILE A 97 17.51 -16.28 0.46
N ARG A 98 18.71 -16.34 -0.12
CA ARG A 98 19.91 -16.93 0.53
C ARG A 98 20.36 -16.16 1.78
N GLN A 99 20.03 -14.88 1.89
CA GLN A 99 20.37 -14.06 3.05
C GLN A 99 19.61 -14.48 4.33
N VAL A 100 18.51 -15.24 4.19
CA VAL A 100 17.68 -15.65 5.33
C VAL A 100 18.08 -17.06 5.79
N PRO A 101 18.63 -17.23 7.00
CA PRO A 101 18.92 -18.55 7.54
C PRO A 101 17.66 -19.41 7.62
N LEU A 102 17.77 -20.67 7.21
CA LEU A 102 16.64 -21.61 7.17
C LEU A 102 15.95 -21.77 8.54
N GLU A 103 16.73 -21.72 9.63
CA GLU A 103 16.21 -21.84 11.00
C GLU A 103 15.31 -20.66 11.38
N GLU A 104 15.73 -19.43 11.06
CA GLU A 104 14.94 -18.22 11.31
C GLU A 104 13.67 -18.19 10.44
N TYR A 105 13.77 -18.64 9.18
CA TYR A 105 12.60 -18.83 8.33
C TYR A 105 11.59 -19.80 8.96
N ARG A 106 12.04 -20.98 9.41
CA ARG A 106 11.17 -21.99 10.04
C ARG A 106 10.50 -21.45 11.30
N LYS A 107 11.26 -20.74 12.15
CA LYS A 107 10.75 -20.11 13.38
C LYS A 107 9.67 -19.09 13.07
N ASN A 108 9.87 -18.21 12.09
CA ASN A 108 8.87 -17.25 11.67
C ASN A 108 7.65 -17.89 11.00
N ARG A 109 7.83 -18.95 10.20
CA ARG A 109 6.70 -19.73 9.66
C ARG A 109 5.83 -20.34 10.75
N GLN A 110 6.42 -20.89 11.81
CA GLN A 110 5.65 -21.40 12.95
C GLN A 110 4.88 -20.30 13.68
N ARG A 111 5.49 -19.12 13.87
CA ARG A 111 4.80 -17.95 14.47
C ARG A 111 3.61 -17.52 13.62
N LEU A 112 3.78 -17.43 12.32
CA LEU A 112 2.72 -17.05 11.40
C LEU A 112 1.58 -18.08 11.39
N GLU A 113 1.91 -19.38 11.38
CA GLU A 113 0.92 -20.45 11.44
C GLU A 113 0.04 -20.34 12.70
N LYS A 114 0.65 -20.06 13.86
CA LYS A 114 -0.07 -19.83 15.12
C LYS A 114 -0.95 -18.57 15.05
N ALA A 115 -0.45 -17.48 14.48
CA ALA A 115 -1.20 -16.22 14.35
C ALA A 115 -2.38 -16.34 13.37
N GLU A 116 -2.25 -17.13 12.31
CA GLU A 116 -3.29 -17.33 11.31
C GLU A 116 -4.32 -18.39 11.70
N ALA A 117 -3.99 -19.32 12.61
CA ALA A 117 -4.87 -20.42 13.01
C ALA A 117 -6.29 -19.97 13.43
N PRO A 118 -6.49 -18.91 14.25
CA PRO A 118 -7.83 -18.45 14.61
C PRO A 118 -8.62 -17.94 13.39
N ARG A 119 -7.97 -17.17 12.51
CA ARG A 119 -8.61 -16.65 11.29
C ARG A 119 -9.01 -17.79 10.35
N ARG A 120 -8.13 -18.79 10.18
CA ARG A 120 -8.42 -19.97 9.37
C ARG A 120 -9.58 -20.79 9.96
N LEU A 121 -9.64 -20.94 11.29
CA LEU A 121 -10.75 -21.61 11.97
C LEU A 121 -12.08 -20.90 11.71
N LEU A 122 -12.14 -19.58 11.94
CA LEU A 122 -13.34 -18.78 11.69
C LEU A 122 -13.76 -18.84 10.21
N GLN A 123 -12.79 -18.76 9.29
CA GLN A 123 -13.07 -18.86 7.86
C GLN A 123 -13.62 -20.24 7.48
N ARG A 124 -13.09 -21.34 8.06
CA ARG A 124 -13.60 -22.71 7.86
C ARG A 124 -15.01 -22.85 8.43
N LEU A 125 -15.25 -22.33 9.63
CA LEU A 125 -16.56 -22.34 10.28
C LEU A 125 -17.61 -21.60 9.44
N HIS A 126 -17.29 -20.41 8.92
CA HIS A 126 -18.19 -19.66 8.06
C HIS A 126 -18.44 -20.34 6.71
N ARG A 127 -17.43 -21.02 6.14
CA ARG A 127 -17.55 -21.66 4.82
C ARG A 127 -18.25 -23.02 4.88
N ASN A 128 -17.99 -23.82 5.91
CA ASN A 128 -18.62 -25.13 6.12
C ASN A 128 -18.70 -25.45 7.64
N PRO A 129 -19.76 -25.00 8.31
CA PRO A 129 -19.86 -25.11 9.76
C PRO A 129 -19.97 -26.56 10.24
N LEU A 130 -20.77 -27.39 9.56
CA LEU A 130 -21.02 -28.78 9.97
C LEU A 130 -19.76 -29.65 9.90
N ALA A 131 -18.97 -29.53 8.83
CA ALA A 131 -17.72 -30.30 8.70
C ALA A 131 -16.68 -29.82 9.72
N THR A 132 -16.62 -28.51 9.95
CA THR A 132 -15.70 -27.92 10.94
C THR A 132 -16.03 -28.38 12.35
N LEU A 133 -17.31 -28.36 12.75
CA LEU A 133 -17.77 -28.82 14.06
C LEU A 133 -17.49 -30.31 14.29
N ARG A 134 -17.73 -31.17 13.30
CA ARG A 134 -17.38 -32.60 13.40
C ARG A 134 -15.88 -32.82 13.63
N GLY A 135 -15.04 -32.09 12.91
CA GLY A 135 -13.59 -32.17 13.09
C GLY A 135 -13.14 -31.71 14.48
N LEU A 136 -13.72 -30.63 15.01
CA LEU A 136 -13.44 -30.16 16.37
C LEU A 136 -13.88 -31.17 17.43
N LEU A 137 -15.06 -31.78 17.27
CA LEU A 137 -15.53 -32.82 18.17
C LEU A 137 -14.58 -34.02 18.17
N GLN A 138 -14.11 -34.48 17.00
CA GLN A 138 -13.13 -35.58 16.93
C GLN A 138 -11.78 -35.24 17.58
N GLN A 139 -11.32 -33.99 17.48
CA GLN A 139 -10.05 -33.56 18.07
C GLN A 139 -10.08 -33.46 19.60
N HIS A 140 -11.26 -33.24 20.19
CA HIS A 140 -11.43 -32.98 21.63
C HIS A 140 -12.27 -34.03 22.37
N ALA A 141 -12.72 -35.09 21.69
CA ALA A 141 -13.47 -36.19 22.30
C ALA A 141 -12.58 -37.34 22.80
N ALA A 142 -11.25 -37.16 22.82
CA ALA A 142 -10.26 -38.05 23.44
C ALA A 142 -9.72 -37.39 24.72
#